data_AF-A0A7C4P2Z1-F1
#
_entry.id   AF-A0A7C4P2Z1-F1
#
_cell.length_a   1.000
_cell.length_b   1.000
_cell.length_c   1.000
_cell.angle_alpha   90.00
_cell.angle_beta   90.00
_cell.angle_gamma   90.00
#
_symmetry.space_group_name_H-M   'P 1'
#
loop_
_entity.id
_entity.type
_entity.pdbx_description
1 polymer ?
#
loop_
_entity_poly.entity_id
_entity_poly.type
_entity_poly.pdbx_seq_one_letter_code
_entity_poly.pdbx_strand_id
1 'polypeptide(L)'
;MVYNISQIGCIDAPGLGKRCIDKRVVQNYRRPYNMIERIVLIIIFIFQACTVNAQDLNELGKIVDLIKKYAIGEISIKCIDLDNDDDIDYLFTYSCGEPNCFEVYLTINGKLERVIREFGNLSFDYNNSVDFKPSNLVLKSDFNHCCGESPFDSHRKFLFKNDHFEIIENYVRYDHENYCYDERLWDYKFFPSKFLPNPYFVKITEEKNKIRFSADLEGHKADFVCIENSNVIGQLKKNAIVTVLAEYKGKDRDLRTWLYIEVNESDLNKVTCNSPLTYGFEGQKLRGWISDKYTKRQ
;
A
#
# COMPACT_ATOMS: atom_id res chain seq x y z
N MET A 1 -23.10 24.97 -32.49
CA MET A 1 -23.60 25.03 -31.11
C MET A 1 -22.56 24.30 -30.27
N VAL A 2 -21.69 25.02 -29.57
CA VAL A 2 -20.50 24.47 -28.90
C VAL A 2 -20.73 24.56 -27.40
N TYR A 3 -20.65 23.42 -26.70
CA TYR A 3 -20.70 23.40 -25.25
C TYR A 3 -19.36 23.84 -24.69
N ASN A 4 -19.35 24.93 -23.90
CA ASN A 4 -18.17 25.38 -23.19
C ASN A 4 -17.84 24.42 -22.05
N ILE A 5 -16.55 24.12 -21.89
CA ILE A 5 -16.02 23.30 -20.80
C ILE A 5 -16.22 24.05 -19.47
N SER A 6 -16.82 23.37 -18.49
CA SER A 6 -17.02 23.88 -17.14
C SER A 6 -15.69 23.90 -16.37
N GLN A 7 -15.44 24.98 -15.63
CA GLN A 7 -14.30 25.07 -14.72
C GLN A 7 -14.49 24.09 -13.56
N ILE A 8 -13.55 23.16 -13.38
CA ILE A 8 -13.44 22.36 -12.15
C ILE A 8 -12.45 23.09 -11.25
N GLY A 9 -12.94 23.60 -10.12
CA GLY A 9 -12.13 24.24 -9.09
C GLY A 9 -12.29 23.53 -7.75
N CYS A 10 -11.20 23.35 -7.01
CA CYS A 10 -11.26 22.92 -5.62
C CYS A 10 -11.57 24.13 -4.73
N ILE A 11 -12.47 23.96 -3.75
CA ILE A 11 -12.80 24.98 -2.76
C ILE A 11 -12.85 24.31 -1.39
N ASP A 12 -12.21 24.92 -0.39
CA ASP A 12 -12.20 24.39 0.96
C ASP A 12 -13.57 24.47 1.63
N ALA A 13 -13.94 23.39 2.32
CA ALA A 13 -15.06 23.32 3.23
C ALA A 13 -14.56 22.74 4.56
N PRO A 14 -14.49 23.55 5.65
CA PRO A 14 -13.95 23.07 6.91
C PRO A 14 -14.81 21.93 7.48
N GLY A 15 -14.17 20.79 7.74
CA GLY A 15 -14.78 19.63 8.43
C GLY A 15 -15.36 18.51 7.55
N LEU A 16 -15.26 18.56 6.21
CA LEU A 16 -15.86 17.52 5.33
C LEU A 16 -14.96 16.94 4.22
N GLY A 17 -13.70 17.38 4.13
CA GLY A 17 -12.79 17.01 3.04
C GLY A 17 -13.10 17.72 1.72
N LYS A 18 -12.11 17.84 0.84
CA LYS A 18 -12.25 18.54 -0.45
C LYS A 18 -13.23 17.78 -1.36
N ARG A 19 -14.29 18.44 -1.83
CA ARG A 19 -15.19 17.96 -2.89
C ARG A 19 -15.24 18.99 -4.02
N CYS A 20 -15.14 18.52 -5.26
CA CYS A 20 -15.32 19.36 -6.45
C CYS A 20 -16.80 19.81 -6.56
N ILE A 21 -17.05 21.12 -6.47
CA ILE A 21 -18.40 21.70 -6.63
C ILE A 21 -18.30 23.03 -7.41
N ASP A 22 -19.10 23.17 -8.46
CA ASP A 22 -19.27 24.41 -9.23
C ASP A 22 -19.85 25.53 -8.33
N LYS A 23 -19.13 26.66 -8.20
CA LYS A 23 -19.61 27.86 -7.51
C LYS A 23 -19.24 29.15 -8.22
N ARG A 24 -20.28 29.94 -8.50
CA ARG A 24 -20.21 31.35 -8.89
C ARG A 24 -20.55 32.27 -7.70
N VAL A 25 -20.00 33.49 -7.74
CA VAL A 25 -20.60 34.76 -7.20
C VAL A 25 -20.45 35.01 -5.67
N VAL A 26 -19.53 35.92 -5.26
CA VAL A 26 -19.75 37.31 -4.71
C VAL A 26 -19.72 37.36 -3.15
N GLN A 27 -19.31 38.42 -2.41
CA GLN A 27 -19.18 39.89 -2.66
C GLN A 27 -17.90 40.54 -2.03
N ASN A 28 -17.73 41.86 -2.24
CA ASN A 28 -16.67 42.71 -1.65
C ASN A 28 -17.09 43.41 -0.33
N TYR A 29 -16.14 43.65 0.57
CA TYR A 29 -16.23 44.69 1.61
C TYR A 29 -15.13 45.76 1.42
N ARG A 30 -15.48 47.05 1.52
CA ARG A 30 -14.53 48.18 1.50
C ARG A 30 -14.45 48.87 2.86
N ARG A 31 -13.23 49.13 3.34
CA ARG A 31 -12.90 50.21 4.29
C ARG A 31 -11.78 51.09 3.70
N PRO A 32 -11.71 52.38 4.05
CA PRO A 32 -10.72 53.29 3.47
C PRO A 32 -9.38 53.24 4.22
N TYR A 33 -8.38 52.58 3.64
CA TYR A 33 -6.97 52.76 4.01
C TYR A 33 -6.31 53.88 3.20
N ASN A 34 -5.21 54.44 3.70
CA ASN A 34 -4.49 55.55 3.07
C ASN A 34 -3.85 55.13 1.74
N MET A 35 -3.64 56.10 0.84
CA MET A 35 -3.23 55.83 -0.55
C MET A 35 -1.90 55.06 -0.65
N ILE A 36 -0.96 55.30 0.27
CA ILE A 36 0.35 54.63 0.32
C ILE A 36 0.21 53.17 0.81
N GLU A 37 -0.59 52.93 1.85
CA GLU A 37 -0.87 51.58 2.36
C GLU A 37 -1.51 50.70 1.29
N ARG A 38 -2.40 51.27 0.46
CA ARG A 38 -2.99 50.56 -0.69
C ARG A 38 -1.94 50.12 -1.70
N ILE A 39 -0.96 50.97 -2.02
CA ILE A 39 0.09 50.62 -2.99
C ILE A 39 0.96 49.48 -2.44
N VAL A 40 1.36 49.54 -1.16
CA VAL A 40 2.13 48.47 -0.51
C VAL A 40 1.33 47.17 -0.45
N LEU A 41 0.06 47.22 -0.03
CA LEU A 41 -0.82 46.04 -0.02
C LEU A 41 -1.03 45.46 -1.41
N ILE A 42 -1.22 46.29 -2.45
CA ILE A 42 -1.37 45.83 -3.84
C ILE A 42 -0.08 45.17 -4.33
N ILE A 43 1.10 45.72 -4.04
CA ILE A 43 2.39 45.12 -4.43
C ILE A 43 2.59 43.77 -3.72
N ILE A 44 2.27 43.67 -2.43
CA ILE A 44 2.32 42.39 -1.69
C ILE A 44 1.31 41.39 -2.26
N PHE A 45 0.09 41.82 -2.59
CA PHE A 45 -0.95 40.95 -3.18
C PHE A 45 -0.57 40.49 -4.60
N ILE A 46 0.10 41.33 -5.40
CA ILE A 46 0.62 40.96 -6.72
C ILE A 46 1.79 39.99 -6.57
N PHE A 47 2.73 40.22 -5.64
CA PHE A 47 3.83 39.28 -5.38
C PHE A 47 3.31 37.92 -4.91
N GLN A 48 2.32 37.88 -4.01
CA GLN A 48 1.70 36.62 -3.59
C GLN A 48 0.86 35.95 -4.69
N ALA A 49 0.20 36.73 -5.56
CA ALA A 49 -0.49 36.18 -6.74
C ALA A 49 0.48 35.61 -7.79
N CYS A 50 1.70 36.16 -7.90
CA CYS A 50 2.74 35.67 -8.80
C CYS A 50 3.50 34.44 -8.26
N THR A 51 3.34 34.07 -6.99
CA THR A 51 3.91 32.84 -6.42
C THR A 51 2.94 31.67 -6.36
N VAL A 52 1.69 31.82 -6.83
CA VAL A 52 0.80 30.68 -7.04
C VAL A 52 1.27 29.94 -8.29
N ASN A 53 2.01 28.86 -8.12
CA ASN A 53 2.25 27.89 -9.19
C ASN A 53 0.89 27.34 -9.64
N ALA A 54 0.35 27.92 -10.72
CA ALA A 54 -0.82 27.37 -11.37
C ALA A 54 -0.41 26.04 -12.02
N GLN A 55 -0.68 24.92 -11.34
CA GLN A 55 -0.54 23.57 -11.90
C GLN A 55 -1.18 23.56 -13.29
N ASP A 56 -0.43 23.07 -14.29
CA ASP A 56 -0.91 23.12 -15.68
C ASP A 56 -2.09 22.15 -15.85
N LEU A 57 -3.30 22.70 -15.88
CA LEU A 57 -4.53 21.93 -16.11
C LEU A 57 -4.50 21.14 -17.44
N ASN A 58 -3.63 21.53 -18.38
CA ASN A 58 -3.36 20.80 -19.62
C ASN A 58 -2.52 19.52 -19.38
N GLU A 59 -1.65 19.49 -18.37
CA GLU A 59 -0.91 18.29 -17.94
C GLU A 59 -1.87 17.25 -17.33
N LEU A 60 -2.72 17.69 -16.39
CA LEU A 60 -3.76 16.83 -15.80
C LEU A 60 -4.70 16.25 -16.87
N GLY A 61 -5.10 17.05 -17.87
CA GLY A 61 -5.91 16.58 -19.00
C GLY A 61 -5.24 15.45 -19.80
N LYS A 62 -3.93 15.58 -20.09
CA LYS A 62 -3.14 14.55 -20.78
C LYS A 62 -3.03 13.26 -19.95
N ILE A 63 -2.88 13.36 -18.63
CA ILE A 63 -2.85 12.21 -17.72
C ILE A 63 -4.19 11.47 -17.76
N VAL A 64 -5.31 12.18 -17.63
CA VAL A 64 -6.66 11.60 -17.71
C VAL A 64 -6.89 10.92 -19.06
N ASP A 65 -6.51 11.56 -20.17
CA ASP A 65 -6.67 10.98 -21.51
C ASP A 65 -5.68 9.84 -21.81
N LEU A 66 -4.57 9.74 -21.08
CA LEU A 66 -3.72 8.55 -21.07
C LEU A 66 -4.43 7.41 -20.32
N ILE A 67 -4.99 7.67 -19.13
CA ILE A 67 -5.66 6.66 -18.29
C ILE A 67 -6.90 6.07 -18.99
N LYS A 68 -7.69 6.90 -19.68
CA LYS A 68 -8.85 6.43 -20.49
C LYS A 68 -8.51 5.40 -21.57
N LYS A 69 -7.24 5.22 -21.96
CA LYS A 69 -6.84 4.21 -22.97
C LYS A 69 -6.82 2.78 -22.41
N TYR A 70 -6.78 2.62 -21.09
CA TYR A 70 -6.72 1.33 -20.40
C TYR A 70 -7.74 1.20 -19.26
N ALA A 71 -8.39 2.27 -18.84
CA ALA A 71 -9.51 2.21 -17.90
C ALA A 71 -10.76 1.60 -18.54
N ILE A 72 -11.38 0.67 -17.81
CA ILE A 72 -12.69 0.09 -18.11
C ILE A 72 -13.72 0.89 -17.31
N GLY A 73 -14.47 1.75 -17.99
CA GLY A 73 -15.50 2.59 -17.36
C GLY A 73 -14.95 3.88 -16.74
N GLU A 74 -15.43 4.23 -15.55
CA GLU A 74 -15.13 5.52 -14.90
C GLU A 74 -13.77 5.54 -14.21
N ILE A 75 -13.16 6.74 -14.18
CA ILE A 75 -11.92 7.04 -13.47
C ILE A 75 -12.28 7.91 -12.26
N SER A 76 -11.99 7.43 -11.07
CA SER A 76 -12.09 8.21 -9.84
C SER A 76 -10.76 8.90 -9.55
N ILE A 77 -10.82 10.22 -9.33
CA ILE A 77 -9.67 11.08 -9.08
C ILE A 77 -9.83 11.69 -7.69
N LYS A 78 -8.82 11.57 -6.84
CA LYS A 78 -8.72 12.29 -5.56
C LYS A 78 -7.59 13.30 -5.64
N CYS A 79 -7.91 14.56 -5.39
CA CYS A 79 -6.94 15.63 -5.18
C CYS A 79 -6.64 15.71 -3.67
N ILE A 80 -5.38 15.54 -3.27
CA ILE A 80 -4.97 15.37 -1.88
C ILE A 80 -3.51 15.79 -1.75
N ASP A 81 -3.15 16.44 -0.65
CA ASP A 81 -1.75 16.59 -0.24
C ASP A 81 -1.35 15.26 0.44
N LEU A 82 -0.49 14.47 -0.21
CA LEU A 82 -0.10 13.13 0.24
C LEU A 82 1.12 13.16 1.15
N ASP A 83 2.04 14.08 0.87
CA ASP A 83 3.41 14.08 1.39
C ASP A 83 3.70 15.27 2.34
N ASN A 84 2.72 16.18 2.46
CA ASN A 84 2.66 17.34 3.33
C ASN A 84 3.69 18.43 2.97
N ASP A 85 3.74 18.82 1.70
CA ASP A 85 4.52 19.97 1.21
C ASP A 85 3.68 21.23 0.90
N ASP A 86 2.36 21.19 1.21
CA ASP A 86 1.33 22.20 0.97
C ASP A 86 0.81 22.34 -0.49
N ASP A 87 1.14 21.41 -1.42
CA ASP A 87 0.55 21.40 -2.77
C ASP A 87 -0.59 20.37 -2.99
N ILE A 88 -0.86 19.93 -4.23
CA ILE A 88 -1.98 19.05 -4.59
C ILE A 88 -1.50 17.89 -5.45
N ASP A 89 -1.36 16.73 -4.82
CA ASP A 89 -1.15 15.46 -5.51
C ASP A 89 -2.45 14.84 -6.02
N TYR A 90 -2.29 13.83 -6.88
CA TYR A 90 -3.39 13.15 -7.54
C TYR A 90 -3.28 11.63 -7.40
N LEU A 91 -4.31 11.04 -6.79
CA LEU A 91 -4.55 9.61 -6.83
C LEU A 91 -5.66 9.28 -7.81
N PHE A 92 -5.33 8.50 -8.82
CA PHE A 92 -6.27 7.93 -9.79
C PHE A 92 -6.59 6.49 -9.40
N THR A 93 -7.86 6.12 -9.50
CA THR A 93 -8.34 4.73 -9.33
C THR A 93 -9.34 4.42 -10.44
N TYR A 94 -9.18 3.27 -11.08
CA TYR A 94 -9.99 2.89 -12.26
C TYR A 94 -10.00 1.36 -12.40
N SER A 95 -11.06 0.79 -12.96
CA SER A 95 -11.06 -0.64 -13.30
C SER A 95 -10.16 -0.89 -14.50
N CYS A 96 -9.39 -1.98 -14.45
CA CYS A 96 -8.45 -2.39 -15.50
C CYS A 96 -8.46 -3.92 -15.71
N GLY A 97 -9.45 -4.59 -15.14
CA GLY A 97 -9.42 -5.99 -14.74
C GLY A 97 -9.94 -6.13 -13.31
N GLU A 98 -9.76 -7.32 -12.74
CA GLU A 98 -9.91 -7.57 -11.30
C GLU A 98 -8.50 -7.88 -10.75
N PRO A 99 -8.02 -7.18 -9.71
CA PRO A 99 -8.61 -6.01 -9.04
C PRO A 99 -8.46 -4.71 -9.86
N ASN A 100 -8.97 -3.61 -9.31
CA ASN A 100 -8.80 -2.26 -9.87
C ASN A 100 -7.32 -1.83 -9.89
N CYS A 101 -6.99 -0.92 -10.80
CA CYS A 101 -5.70 -0.25 -10.88
C CYS A 101 -5.73 1.11 -10.18
N PHE A 102 -4.54 1.58 -9.80
CA PHE A 102 -4.32 2.93 -9.31
C PHE A 102 -2.99 3.52 -9.77
N GLU A 103 -2.97 4.85 -9.91
CA GLU A 103 -1.76 5.62 -10.22
C GLU A 103 -1.67 6.82 -9.27
N VAL A 104 -0.47 7.09 -8.75
CA VAL A 104 -0.16 8.22 -7.86
C VAL A 104 0.77 9.17 -8.59
N TYR A 105 0.41 10.45 -8.60
CA TYR A 105 1.22 11.54 -9.15
C TYR A 105 1.49 12.55 -8.05
N LEU A 106 2.76 12.87 -7.81
CA LEU A 106 3.17 13.97 -6.93
C LEU A 106 3.52 15.23 -7.76
N THR A 107 3.42 16.42 -7.19
CA THR A 107 3.68 17.68 -7.92
C THR A 107 5.14 18.15 -7.82
N ILE A 108 6.07 17.26 -8.14
CA ILE A 108 7.51 17.50 -7.97
C ILE A 108 7.97 18.77 -8.69
N ASN A 109 8.36 19.78 -7.89
CA ASN A 109 8.76 21.11 -8.35
C ASN A 109 7.73 21.79 -9.30
N GLY A 110 6.43 21.62 -9.03
CA GLY A 110 5.36 22.23 -9.82
C GLY A 110 4.97 21.45 -11.09
N LYS A 111 5.34 20.17 -11.20
CA LYS A 111 5.00 19.27 -12.32
C LYS A 111 4.44 17.94 -11.82
N LEU A 112 3.47 17.38 -12.52
CA LEU A 112 2.87 16.10 -12.12
C LEU A 112 3.73 14.90 -12.56
N GLU A 113 4.52 14.36 -11.63
CA GLU A 113 5.35 13.18 -11.83
C GLU A 113 4.67 11.92 -11.28
N ARG A 114 4.49 10.90 -12.11
CA ARG A 114 3.92 9.61 -11.67
C ARG A 114 4.93 8.83 -10.85
N VAL A 115 4.67 8.70 -9.56
CA VAL A 115 5.54 7.97 -8.63
C VAL A 115 5.14 6.50 -8.48
N ILE A 116 3.85 6.15 -8.57
CA ILE A 116 3.36 4.76 -8.42
C ILE A 116 2.34 4.43 -9.52
N ARG A 117 2.36 3.17 -9.96
CA ARG A 117 1.38 2.57 -10.87
C ARG A 117 1.25 1.08 -10.55
N GLU A 118 0.13 0.69 -9.93
CA GLU A 118 -0.11 -0.68 -9.47
C GLU A 118 -1.59 -1.08 -9.60
N PHE A 119 -1.92 -2.30 -9.17
CA PHE A 119 -3.26 -2.81 -9.02
C PHE A 119 -3.45 -3.40 -7.61
N GLY A 120 -4.68 -3.42 -7.13
CA GLY A 120 -5.03 -3.90 -5.79
C GLY A 120 -6.15 -3.10 -5.14
N ASN A 121 -6.60 -3.58 -3.98
CA ASN A 121 -7.54 -2.86 -3.13
C ASN A 121 -6.78 -1.79 -2.34
N LEU A 122 -7.18 -0.52 -2.51
CA LEU A 122 -6.62 0.58 -1.73
C LEU A 122 -7.36 0.80 -0.42
N SER A 123 -6.62 0.74 0.68
CA SER A 123 -7.05 1.34 1.96
C SER A 123 -6.12 2.47 2.40
N PHE A 124 -6.70 3.41 3.15
CA PHE A 124 -6.11 4.69 3.52
C PHE A 124 -6.11 4.84 5.03
N ASP A 125 -4.95 5.07 5.64
CA ASP A 125 -4.83 5.38 7.07
C ASP A 125 -4.17 6.76 7.24
N TYR A 126 -4.94 7.73 7.72
CA TYR A 126 -4.52 9.11 7.98
C TYR A 126 -4.01 9.21 9.42
N ASN A 127 -2.77 8.76 9.66
CA ASN A 127 -2.23 8.82 11.02
C ASN A 127 -2.02 10.28 11.48
N ASN A 128 -2.72 10.66 12.57
CA ASN A 128 -2.63 11.92 13.34
C ASN A 128 -3.33 13.19 12.84
N SER A 129 -4.61 13.11 12.48
CA SER A 129 -5.51 14.28 12.37
C SER A 129 -5.87 14.99 13.70
N VAL A 130 -5.27 14.59 14.84
CA VAL A 130 -5.59 15.12 16.18
C VAL A 130 -4.78 16.37 16.56
N ASP A 131 -3.58 16.54 16.00
CA ASP A 131 -2.55 17.50 16.50
C ASP A 131 -2.06 18.52 15.45
N PHE A 132 -2.72 18.68 14.30
CA PHE A 132 -2.24 19.49 13.15
C PHE A 132 -0.79 19.12 12.72
N LYS A 133 -0.46 17.83 12.77
CA LYS A 133 0.81 17.28 12.27
C LYS A 133 0.59 16.51 10.97
N PRO A 134 1.62 16.39 10.11
CA PRO A 134 1.48 15.74 8.81
C PRO A 134 0.79 14.39 8.87
N SER A 135 -0.33 14.28 8.18
CA SER A 135 -1.05 13.02 8.05
C SER A 135 -0.33 12.15 7.04
N ASN A 136 0.59 11.31 7.51
CA ASN A 136 1.27 10.32 6.69
C ASN A 136 0.20 9.42 6.03
N LEU A 137 -0.12 9.65 4.74
CA LEU A 137 -1.12 8.82 4.09
C LEU A 137 -0.52 7.47 3.79
N VAL A 138 -0.95 6.48 4.55
CA VAL A 138 -0.61 5.10 4.24
C VAL A 138 -1.53 4.62 3.12
N LEU A 139 -0.98 4.49 1.91
CA LEU A 139 -1.60 3.65 0.88
C LEU A 139 -1.25 2.20 1.18
N LYS A 140 -2.25 1.36 1.41
CA LYS A 140 -2.11 -0.10 1.40
C LYS A 140 -2.67 -0.61 0.08
N SER A 141 -1.85 -1.27 -0.72
CA SER A 141 -2.32 -2.09 -1.84
C SER A 141 -2.39 -3.54 -1.37
N ASP A 142 -3.61 -4.05 -1.19
CA ASP A 142 -3.90 -5.44 -0.86
C ASP A 142 -4.38 -6.17 -2.12
N PHE A 143 -3.64 -7.19 -2.55
CA PHE A 143 -3.95 -8.00 -3.74
C PHE A 143 -4.80 -9.22 -3.36
N ASN A 144 -6.09 -9.01 -3.14
CA ASN A 144 -7.04 -10.08 -2.82
C ASN A 144 -7.51 -10.81 -4.09
N HIS A 145 -7.74 -12.12 -4.00
CA HIS A 145 -8.00 -12.99 -5.15
C HIS A 145 -9.35 -13.71 -5.13
N CYS A 146 -9.85 -14.05 -6.33
CA CYS A 146 -10.91 -15.05 -6.52
C CYS A 146 -10.67 -15.84 -7.84
N CYS A 147 -11.48 -16.87 -8.08
CA CYS A 147 -11.67 -17.47 -9.42
C CYS A 147 -10.46 -18.07 -10.17
N GLY A 148 -9.46 -18.63 -9.46
CA GLY A 148 -8.40 -19.48 -10.06
C GLY A 148 -7.02 -18.82 -10.19
N GLU A 149 -6.82 -17.70 -9.51
CA GLU A 149 -5.53 -17.00 -9.42
C GLU A 149 -4.66 -17.48 -8.23
N SER A 150 -3.51 -16.83 -8.05
CA SER A 150 -2.50 -17.15 -7.03
C SER A 150 -3.08 -17.22 -5.60
N PRO A 151 -2.71 -18.20 -4.75
CA PRO A 151 -3.18 -18.29 -3.37
C PRO A 151 -2.44 -17.34 -2.41
N PHE A 152 -2.07 -16.15 -2.86
CA PHE A 152 -1.16 -15.26 -2.13
C PHE A 152 -1.52 -13.78 -2.22
N ASP A 153 -1.86 -13.18 -1.08
CA ASP A 153 -1.93 -11.72 -0.93
C ASP A 153 -0.53 -11.10 -1.07
N SER A 154 -0.40 -10.12 -1.96
CA SER A 154 0.66 -9.10 -1.90
C SER A 154 0.17 -7.92 -1.07
N HIS A 155 0.99 -7.48 -0.12
CA HIS A 155 0.76 -6.29 0.71
C HIS A 155 1.90 -5.30 0.54
N ARG A 156 1.55 -4.07 0.11
CA ARG A 156 2.47 -2.94 0.06
C ARG A 156 1.95 -1.76 0.83
N LYS A 157 2.83 -1.12 1.59
CA LYS A 157 2.54 0.02 2.44
C LYS A 157 3.49 1.16 2.08
N PHE A 158 2.93 2.22 1.52
CA PHE A 158 3.68 3.39 1.09
C PHE A 158 3.63 4.49 2.16
N LEU A 159 4.75 5.22 2.30
CA LEU A 159 4.89 6.44 3.08
C LEU A 159 5.32 7.55 2.14
N PHE A 160 4.58 8.65 2.09
CA PHE A 160 4.91 9.82 1.28
C PHE A 160 5.46 10.93 2.18
N LYS A 161 6.50 11.62 1.69
CA LYS A 161 7.10 12.78 2.36
C LYS A 161 8.03 13.56 1.41
N ASN A 162 7.84 14.86 1.28
CA ASN A 162 8.76 15.80 0.60
C ASN A 162 9.15 15.36 -0.84
N ASP A 163 8.25 15.47 -1.82
CA ASP A 163 8.40 15.04 -3.22
C ASP A 163 8.70 13.53 -3.41
N HIS A 164 8.66 12.73 -2.35
CA HIS A 164 9.21 11.37 -2.34
C HIS A 164 8.30 10.36 -1.65
N PHE A 165 8.52 9.08 -1.97
CA PHE A 165 7.85 7.96 -1.29
C PHE A 165 8.84 6.85 -0.90
N GLU A 166 8.51 6.14 0.18
CA GLU A 166 9.21 4.95 0.67
C GLU A 166 8.22 3.79 0.81
N ILE A 167 8.64 2.56 0.48
CA ILE A 167 7.86 1.35 0.74
C ILE A 167 8.26 0.79 2.10
N ILE A 168 7.45 1.08 3.12
CA ILE A 168 7.74 0.74 4.53
C ILE A 168 7.29 -0.68 4.92
N GLU A 169 6.36 -1.29 4.18
CA GLU A 169 6.11 -2.75 4.21
C GLU A 169 5.92 -3.26 2.77
N ASN A 170 6.56 -4.38 2.43
CA ASN A 170 6.47 -5.02 1.10
C ASN A 170 6.60 -6.53 1.28
N TYR A 171 5.48 -7.25 1.34
CA TYR A 171 5.48 -8.67 1.59
C TYR A 171 4.35 -9.42 0.90
N VAL A 172 4.62 -10.68 0.58
CA VAL A 172 3.61 -11.67 0.20
C VAL A 172 3.31 -12.59 1.38
N ARG A 173 2.04 -12.97 1.54
CA ARG A 173 1.58 -14.03 2.46
C ARG A 173 0.55 -14.91 1.73
N TYR A 174 0.27 -16.08 2.25
CA TYR A 174 -0.82 -16.93 1.73
C TYR A 174 -2.18 -16.31 2.07
N ASP A 175 -3.09 -16.19 1.09
CA ASP A 175 -4.50 -15.84 1.35
C ASP A 175 -5.33 -17.11 1.58
N HIS A 176 -6.17 -17.05 2.61
CA HIS A 176 -7.09 -18.13 2.99
C HIS A 176 -8.55 -17.64 3.09
N GLU A 177 -8.81 -16.33 2.96
CA GLU A 177 -10.15 -15.77 3.14
C GLU A 177 -11.10 -16.18 1.98
N ASN A 178 -10.55 -16.55 0.83
CA ASN A 178 -11.29 -16.96 -0.38
C ASN A 178 -11.02 -18.41 -0.84
N TYR A 179 -10.23 -19.20 -0.09
CA TYR A 179 -9.74 -20.51 -0.54
C TYR A 179 -10.59 -21.68 0.01
N CYS A 180 -11.44 -22.28 -0.84
CA CYS A 180 -12.53 -23.18 -0.41
C CYS A 180 -12.19 -24.70 -0.38
N TYR A 181 -10.92 -25.10 -0.55
CA TYR A 181 -10.56 -26.51 -0.81
C TYR A 181 -10.36 -27.40 0.42
N ASP A 182 -10.26 -26.82 1.61
CA ASP A 182 -10.01 -27.55 2.86
C ASP A 182 -11.27 -27.54 3.75
N GLU A 183 -11.61 -28.69 4.35
CA GLU A 183 -12.92 -28.89 4.99
C GLU A 183 -13.03 -28.23 6.38
N ARG A 184 -11.90 -27.78 6.96
CA ARG A 184 -11.79 -27.23 8.32
C ARG A 184 -10.93 -25.96 8.40
N LEU A 185 -11.03 -25.09 7.39
CA LEU A 185 -10.23 -23.85 7.27
C LEU A 185 -10.22 -22.98 8.54
N TRP A 186 -11.37 -22.87 9.24
CA TRP A 186 -11.51 -22.07 10.46
C TRP A 186 -10.69 -22.57 11.66
N ASP A 187 -10.25 -23.84 11.66
CA ASP A 187 -9.44 -24.41 12.74
C ASP A 187 -7.94 -24.09 12.58
N TYR A 188 -7.50 -23.73 11.37
CA TYR A 188 -6.09 -23.55 11.04
C TYR A 188 -5.56 -22.17 11.39
N LYS A 189 -4.31 -22.15 11.87
CA LYS A 189 -3.63 -20.91 12.28
C LYS A 189 -2.81 -20.33 11.13
N PHE A 190 -3.49 -19.73 10.15
CA PHE A 190 -2.88 -19.02 9.02
C PHE A 190 -2.16 -17.73 9.44
N PHE A 191 -2.78 -16.91 10.28
CA PHE A 191 -2.27 -15.60 10.67
C PHE A 191 -2.16 -15.44 12.20
N PRO A 192 -1.13 -14.77 12.75
CA PRO A 192 -1.04 -14.51 14.19
C PRO A 192 -2.22 -13.64 14.66
N SER A 193 -2.73 -13.90 15.86
CA SER A 193 -3.79 -13.06 16.47
C SER A 193 -3.24 -11.76 17.06
N LYS A 194 -1.92 -11.66 17.24
CA LYS A 194 -1.22 -10.49 17.74
C LYS A 194 0.24 -10.53 17.28
N PHE A 195 0.76 -9.40 16.84
CA PHE A 195 2.18 -9.20 16.57
C PHE A 195 2.97 -8.84 17.84
N LEU A 196 4.25 -9.16 17.86
CA LEU A 196 5.18 -8.72 18.89
C LEU A 196 5.37 -7.20 18.78
N PRO A 197 5.36 -6.46 19.91
CA PRO A 197 5.63 -5.02 19.89
C PRO A 197 7.09 -4.71 19.51
N ASN A 198 8.00 -5.67 19.74
CA ASN A 198 9.39 -5.63 19.33
C ASN A 198 9.72 -6.94 18.60
N PRO A 199 9.71 -6.95 17.26
CA PRO A 199 10.24 -8.06 16.47
C PRO A 199 11.70 -8.36 16.84
N TYR A 200 12.13 -9.61 16.67
CA TYR A 200 13.51 -10.01 16.97
C TYR A 200 14.05 -10.97 15.91
N PHE A 201 15.37 -11.15 15.86
CA PHE A 201 16.01 -11.98 14.84
C PHE A 201 16.28 -13.40 15.34
N VAL A 202 16.10 -14.38 14.45
CA VAL A 202 16.57 -15.75 14.67
C VAL A 202 17.47 -16.20 13.54
N LYS A 203 18.54 -16.92 13.90
CA LYS A 203 19.44 -17.59 12.97
C LYS A 203 18.99 -19.04 12.77
N ILE A 204 18.87 -19.46 11.52
CA ILE A 204 18.46 -20.83 11.15
C ILE A 204 19.64 -21.80 11.32
N THR A 205 19.44 -22.88 12.08
CA THR A 205 20.51 -23.84 12.43
C THR A 205 20.62 -25.02 11.45
N GLU A 206 19.52 -25.41 10.80
CA GLU A 206 19.45 -26.49 9.82
C GLU A 206 18.69 -26.07 8.55
N GLU A 207 19.12 -26.56 7.39
CA GLU A 207 18.46 -26.33 6.08
C GLU A 207 17.07 -26.98 5.98
N LYS A 208 16.66 -27.75 6.99
CA LYS A 208 15.36 -28.43 7.05
C LYS A 208 14.23 -27.52 7.54
N ASN A 209 14.50 -26.26 7.90
CA ASN A 209 13.45 -25.38 8.39
C ASN A 209 12.56 -24.90 7.22
N LYS A 210 11.28 -25.28 7.28
CA LYS A 210 10.29 -25.09 6.22
C LYS A 210 9.32 -23.99 6.61
N ILE A 211 9.13 -23.04 5.70
CA ILE A 211 8.14 -21.97 5.79
C ILE A 211 6.79 -22.55 5.38
N ARG A 212 5.76 -22.27 6.18
CA ARG A 212 4.40 -22.79 6.00
C ARG A 212 3.38 -21.66 5.98
N PHE A 213 2.27 -21.84 5.25
CA PHE A 213 1.17 -20.88 5.33
C PHE A 213 0.37 -20.97 6.64
N SER A 214 0.44 -22.09 7.34
CA SER A 214 -0.24 -22.33 8.62
C SER A 214 0.74 -22.95 9.63
N ALA A 215 0.51 -22.67 10.92
CA ALA A 215 1.19 -23.36 12.02
C ALA A 215 0.62 -24.76 12.32
N ASP A 216 -0.39 -25.21 11.56
CA ASP A 216 -0.88 -26.59 11.59
C ASP A 216 0.07 -27.55 10.86
N LEU A 217 -0.10 -28.85 11.09
CA LEU A 217 0.63 -29.95 10.44
C LEU A 217 -0.28 -31.01 9.84
N GLU A 218 -1.61 -30.88 9.98
CA GLU A 218 -2.55 -31.71 9.24
C GLU A 218 -2.36 -31.58 7.71
N GLY A 219 -2.85 -32.57 6.97
CA GLY A 219 -2.71 -32.60 5.51
C GLY A 219 -3.63 -31.55 4.88
N HIS A 220 -3.04 -30.62 4.13
CA HIS A 220 -3.77 -29.52 3.50
C HIS A 220 -3.89 -29.71 1.99
N LYS A 221 -5.00 -29.23 1.42
CA LYS A 221 -5.18 -29.11 -0.04
C LYS A 221 -5.05 -27.64 -0.45
N ALA A 222 -3.96 -27.31 -1.13
CA ALA A 222 -3.67 -25.97 -1.62
C ALA A 222 -2.90 -26.07 -2.96
N ASP A 223 -3.23 -25.19 -3.90
CA ASP A 223 -2.73 -25.27 -5.28
C ASP A 223 -1.24 -24.87 -5.42
N PHE A 224 -0.70 -24.12 -4.45
CA PHE A 224 0.72 -23.80 -4.38
C PHE A 224 1.36 -24.33 -3.11
N VAL A 225 2.03 -25.47 -3.24
CA VAL A 225 2.80 -26.11 -2.17
C VAL A 225 4.08 -26.72 -2.73
N CYS A 226 5.20 -26.60 -2.02
CA CYS A 226 6.45 -27.25 -2.40
C CYS A 226 6.45 -28.77 -2.18
N ILE A 227 5.48 -29.27 -1.41
CA ILE A 227 5.28 -30.69 -1.11
C ILE A 227 3.78 -30.92 -1.12
N GLU A 228 3.31 -31.79 -2.00
CA GLU A 228 1.89 -32.15 -2.12
C GLU A 228 1.29 -32.57 -0.76
N ASN A 229 0.01 -32.24 -0.56
CA ASN A 229 -0.74 -32.54 0.67
C ASN A 229 -0.10 -31.98 1.95
N SER A 230 0.59 -30.83 1.87
CA SER A 230 1.19 -30.13 2.99
C SER A 230 0.91 -28.62 2.91
N ASN A 231 1.33 -27.84 3.90
CA ASN A 231 1.26 -26.37 3.87
C ASN A 231 2.62 -25.68 3.61
N VAL A 232 3.60 -26.40 3.06
CA VAL A 232 4.96 -25.88 2.86
C VAL A 232 5.03 -24.98 1.63
N ILE A 233 5.39 -23.70 1.83
CA ILE A 233 5.48 -22.65 0.79
C ILE A 233 6.90 -22.10 0.60
N GLY A 234 7.85 -22.54 1.42
CA GLY A 234 9.24 -22.08 1.39
C GLY A 234 10.16 -23.00 2.19
N GLN A 235 11.47 -22.88 1.96
CA GLN A 235 12.50 -23.53 2.77
C GLN A 235 13.66 -22.56 2.98
N LEU A 236 14.20 -22.51 4.19
CA LEU A 236 15.26 -21.55 4.56
C LEU A 236 16.66 -22.16 4.38
N LYS A 237 17.62 -21.33 3.98
CA LYS A 237 19.05 -21.67 4.03
C LYS A 237 19.52 -21.76 5.48
N LYS A 238 20.48 -22.66 5.74
CA LYS A 238 21.22 -22.66 7.01
C LYS A 238 22.02 -21.37 7.15
N ASN A 239 22.10 -20.85 8.37
CA ASN A 239 22.66 -19.54 8.72
C ASN A 239 21.86 -18.31 8.23
N ALA A 240 20.74 -18.47 7.52
CA ALA A 240 19.82 -17.36 7.25
C ALA A 240 19.41 -16.68 8.57
N ILE A 241 19.24 -15.36 8.54
CA ILE A 241 18.79 -14.56 9.68
C ILE A 241 17.44 -13.95 9.29
N VAL A 242 16.39 -14.36 9.98
CA VAL A 242 15.01 -13.96 9.66
C VAL A 242 14.37 -13.23 10.84
N THR A 243 13.47 -12.29 10.52
CA THR A 243 12.75 -11.51 11.52
C THR A 243 11.54 -12.29 12.02
N VAL A 244 11.42 -12.47 13.33
CA VAL A 244 10.21 -13.01 13.98
C VAL A 244 9.26 -11.86 14.31
N LEU A 245 8.06 -11.92 13.74
CA LEU A 245 6.99 -10.95 13.91
C LEU A 245 5.97 -11.38 14.95
N ALA A 246 5.73 -12.68 15.11
CA ALA A 246 4.81 -13.24 16.11
C ALA A 246 5.19 -14.65 16.55
N GLU A 247 4.65 -15.08 17.69
CA GLU A 247 4.80 -16.43 18.23
C GLU A 247 3.41 -17.06 18.44
N TYR A 248 3.30 -18.37 18.20
CA TYR A 248 2.11 -19.16 18.48
C TYR A 248 2.52 -20.51 19.08
N LYS A 249 1.92 -20.90 20.21
CA LYS A 249 2.13 -22.23 20.77
C LYS A 249 1.15 -23.21 20.13
N GLY A 250 1.68 -24.18 19.40
CA GLY A 250 0.91 -25.18 18.68
C GLY A 250 0.05 -26.05 19.60
N LYS A 251 -1.04 -26.56 19.03
CA LYS A 251 -1.86 -27.64 19.62
C LYS A 251 -1.38 -29.03 19.17
N ASP A 252 -0.24 -29.10 18.48
CA ASP A 252 0.35 -30.34 17.98
C ASP A 252 0.92 -31.20 19.12
N ARG A 253 1.15 -32.48 18.85
CA ARG A 253 1.60 -33.47 19.86
C ARG A 253 2.89 -33.09 20.59
N ASP A 254 3.74 -32.27 19.97
CA ASP A 254 5.04 -31.88 20.51
C ASP A 254 5.03 -30.48 21.18
N LEU A 255 3.86 -29.82 21.29
CA LEU A 255 3.67 -28.48 21.87
C LEU A 255 4.66 -27.42 21.32
N ARG A 256 4.92 -27.47 20.02
CA ARG A 256 5.96 -26.66 19.36
C ARG A 256 5.65 -25.17 19.41
N THR A 257 6.69 -24.34 19.49
CA THR A 257 6.53 -22.90 19.24
C THR A 257 6.68 -22.66 17.74
N TRP A 258 5.65 -22.03 17.18
CA TRP A 258 5.62 -21.57 15.81
C TRP A 258 5.96 -20.08 15.77
N LEU A 259 6.93 -19.72 14.94
CA LEU A 259 7.37 -18.36 14.74
C LEU A 259 6.79 -17.89 13.40
N TYR A 260 5.97 -16.83 13.44
CA TYR A 260 5.58 -16.13 12.21
C TYR A 260 6.70 -15.18 11.85
N ILE A 261 7.29 -15.38 10.68
CA ILE A 261 8.51 -14.70 10.25
C ILE A 261 8.30 -13.88 8.99
N GLU A 262 9.24 -12.98 8.74
CA GLU A 262 9.44 -12.28 7.48
C GLU A 262 10.83 -12.60 6.92
N VAL A 263 10.88 -12.92 5.62
CA VAL A 263 12.04 -13.54 4.97
C VAL A 263 12.35 -12.86 3.64
N ASN A 264 13.61 -12.51 3.39
CA ASN A 264 14.04 -12.01 2.09
C ASN A 264 14.24 -13.16 1.09
N GLU A 265 14.04 -12.91 -0.19
CA GLU A 265 14.24 -13.92 -1.24
C GLU A 265 15.64 -14.55 -1.25
N SER A 266 16.66 -13.78 -0.85
CA SER A 266 18.06 -14.21 -0.72
C SER A 266 18.26 -15.31 0.33
N ASP A 267 17.41 -15.38 1.36
CA ASP A 267 17.48 -16.36 2.45
C ASP A 267 16.81 -17.70 2.12
N LEU A 268 16.06 -17.77 1.01
CA LEU A 268 15.31 -18.95 0.59
C LEU A 268 16.17 -19.96 -0.19
N ASN A 269 15.97 -21.25 0.10
CA ASN A 269 16.53 -22.35 -0.67
C ASN A 269 15.63 -22.69 -1.87
N LYS A 270 15.84 -21.94 -2.97
CA LYS A 270 15.14 -22.09 -4.25
C LYS A 270 15.35 -23.44 -4.95
N VAL A 271 16.34 -24.24 -4.57
CA VAL A 271 16.63 -25.54 -5.23
C VAL A 271 15.65 -26.63 -4.79
N THR A 272 15.20 -26.58 -3.54
CA THR A 272 14.37 -27.61 -2.92
C THR A 272 12.88 -27.27 -2.89
N CYS A 273 12.52 -26.01 -3.13
CA CYS A 273 11.18 -25.49 -2.92
C CYS A 273 11.03 -24.17 -3.68
N ASN A 274 10.11 -24.15 -4.65
CA ASN A 274 9.73 -22.94 -5.39
C ASN A 274 8.91 -22.03 -4.49
N SER A 275 9.38 -20.79 -4.31
CA SER A 275 8.71 -19.77 -3.48
C SER A 275 7.69 -18.99 -4.32
N PRO A 276 6.59 -18.47 -3.76
CA PRO A 276 5.74 -17.50 -4.46
C PRO A 276 6.55 -16.30 -5.00
N LEU A 277 7.62 -15.89 -4.28
CA LEU A 277 8.49 -14.79 -4.70
C LEU A 277 9.07 -14.99 -6.12
N THR A 278 9.35 -16.23 -6.53
CA THR A 278 9.94 -16.50 -7.85
C THR A 278 8.92 -16.62 -8.98
N TYR A 279 7.62 -16.48 -8.70
CA TYR A 279 6.52 -16.73 -9.66
C TYR A 279 5.50 -15.59 -9.78
N GLY A 280 5.79 -14.41 -9.20
CA GLY A 280 4.90 -13.24 -9.31
C GLY A 280 5.18 -12.11 -8.32
N PHE A 281 5.98 -12.36 -7.28
CA PHE A 281 6.22 -11.42 -6.19
C PHE A 281 7.72 -11.10 -6.02
N GLU A 282 8.44 -10.91 -7.13
CA GLU A 282 9.87 -10.53 -7.12
C GLU A 282 10.09 -9.23 -6.34
N GLY A 283 11.20 -9.15 -5.60
CA GLY A 283 11.53 -7.99 -4.76
C GLY A 283 10.69 -7.84 -3.48
N GLN A 284 9.71 -8.71 -3.23
CA GLN A 284 8.96 -8.75 -1.97
C GLN A 284 9.61 -9.70 -0.95
N LYS A 285 9.17 -9.59 0.30
CA LYS A 285 9.51 -10.55 1.37
C LYS A 285 8.41 -11.59 1.53
N LEU A 286 8.75 -12.82 1.90
CA LEU A 286 7.77 -13.87 2.23
C LEU A 286 7.46 -13.84 3.73
N ARG A 287 6.17 -13.78 4.09
CA ARG A 287 5.69 -14.01 5.46
C ARG A 287 5.04 -15.39 5.60
N GLY A 288 5.31 -16.08 6.71
CA GLY A 288 4.79 -17.42 7.00
C GLY A 288 5.32 -17.99 8.32
N TRP A 289 4.93 -19.23 8.64
CA TRP A 289 5.28 -19.91 9.89
C TRP A 289 6.49 -20.84 9.74
N ILE A 290 7.37 -20.85 10.74
CA ILE A 290 8.42 -21.86 10.92
C ILE A 290 8.38 -22.45 12.34
N SER A 291 9.01 -23.61 12.54
CA SER A 291 9.21 -24.16 13.90
C SER A 291 10.46 -23.58 14.53
N ASP A 292 10.35 -23.22 15.81
CA ASP A 292 11.44 -22.78 16.68
C ASP A 292 12.61 -23.77 16.79
N LYS A 293 12.31 -25.09 16.70
CA LYS A 293 13.25 -26.21 16.86
C LYS A 293 14.57 -26.07 16.10
N TYR A 294 14.57 -25.46 14.92
CA TYR A 294 15.75 -25.28 14.06
C TYR A 294 16.20 -23.81 13.99
N THR A 295 16.05 -23.09 15.10
CA THR A 295 16.39 -21.67 15.22
C THR A 295 17.22 -21.38 16.47
N LYS A 296 17.98 -20.29 16.43
CA LYS A 296 18.66 -19.72 17.60
C LYS A 296 18.42 -18.20 17.60
N ARG A 297 17.86 -17.67 18.68
CA ARG A 297 17.71 -16.22 18.89
C ARG A 297 19.06 -15.52 18.79
N GLN A 298 19.08 -14.36 18.15
CA GLN A 298 20.21 -13.42 18.18
C GLN A 298 19.97 -12.36 19.25
#